data_AF-A0A096LW32-F1
#
_entry.id   AF-A0A096LW32-F1
#
_cell.length_a   1.000
_cell.length_b   1.000
_cell.length_c   1.000
_cell.angle_alpha   90.00
_cell.angle_beta   90.00
_cell.angle_gamma   90.00
#
_symmetry.space_group_name_H-M   'P 1'
#
loop_
_entity.id
_entity.type
_entity.pdbx_description
1 polymer ?
#
loop_
_entity_poly.entity_id
_entity_poly.type
_entity_poly.pdbx_seq_one_letter_code
_entity_poly.pdbx_strand_id
1 'polypeptide(L)'
;VVLPCQYSQGLQDMVTVKWSRLDLNPNTVHQRREGDNLHNQNELFKGRTSMRPDALDSGDFSLTLREPKLSDSGNYTCSIISDEEETKLSDVQLHVKEIPIWAIVLLVLLVLLLLAVSGSLLFHFRQYLKLGKFLKP
;
A
#
# COMPACT_ATOMS: atom_id res chain seq x y z
N VAL A 1 2.04 1.92 0.89
CA VAL A 1 3.15 1.70 1.86
C VAL A 1 4.37 2.45 1.37
N VAL A 2 5.25 2.91 2.27
CA VAL A 2 6.50 3.58 1.91
C VAL A 2 7.66 2.69 2.37
N LEU A 3 8.57 2.36 1.46
CA LEU A 3 9.82 1.66 1.75
C LEU A 3 10.92 2.72 1.92
N PRO A 4 11.51 2.86 3.12
CA PRO A 4 12.47 3.92 3.38
C PRO A 4 13.82 3.63 2.73
N CYS A 5 14.42 4.66 2.13
CA CYS A 5 15.83 4.66 1.72
C CYS A 5 16.32 6.11 1.79
N GLN A 6 17.35 6.36 2.59
CA GLN A 6 17.91 7.69 2.82
C GLN A 6 19.39 7.67 2.47
N TYR A 7 19.84 8.69 1.75
CA TYR A 7 21.23 8.87 1.39
C TYR A 7 21.69 10.27 1.79
N SER A 8 22.63 10.33 2.73
CA SER A 8 23.09 11.59 3.33
C SER A 8 24.41 12.09 2.78
N GLN A 9 25.08 11.31 1.93
CA GLN A 9 26.29 11.77 1.26
C GLN A 9 25.88 12.61 0.04
N GLY A 10 26.66 13.66 -0.27
CA GLY A 10 26.39 14.47 -1.44
C GLY A 10 26.51 13.63 -2.72
N LEU A 11 25.55 13.77 -3.63
CA LEU A 11 25.63 13.20 -4.97
C LEU A 11 26.59 14.06 -5.79
N GLN A 12 27.80 13.56 -6.03
CA GLN A 12 28.82 14.27 -6.82
C GLN A 12 28.58 14.16 -8.33
N ASP A 13 27.97 13.05 -8.77
CA ASP A 13 27.77 12.71 -10.18
C ASP A 13 26.30 12.44 -10.51
N MET A 14 26.01 12.29 -11.81
CA MET A 14 24.68 11.92 -12.30
C MET A 14 24.32 10.47 -11.97
N VAL A 15 23.82 10.26 -10.76
CA VAL A 15 23.39 8.95 -10.29
C VAL A 15 22.00 8.57 -10.77
N THR A 16 21.77 7.26 -10.88
CA THR A 16 20.44 6.68 -11.02
C THR A 16 20.07 5.92 -9.77
N VAL A 17 18.95 6.25 -9.13
CA VAL A 17 18.41 5.50 -8.02
C VAL A 17 17.57 4.34 -8.56
N LYS A 18 17.76 3.15 -8.02
CA LYS A 18 17.06 1.94 -8.43
C LYS A 18 16.52 1.22 -7.21
N TRP A 19 15.25 0.83 -7.32
CA TRP A 19 14.64 -0.17 -6.45
C TRP A 19 14.52 -1.48 -7.21
N SER A 20 14.91 -2.57 -6.58
CA SER A 20 14.89 -3.90 -7.20
C SER A 20 14.44 -5.00 -6.25
N ARG A 21 14.05 -6.13 -6.84
CA ARG A 21 13.68 -7.39 -6.19
C ARG A 21 14.39 -8.54 -6.89
N LEU A 22 15.32 -9.18 -6.21
CA LEU A 22 16.18 -10.23 -6.79
C LEU A 22 15.41 -11.49 -7.20
N ASP A 23 14.23 -11.72 -6.62
CA ASP A 23 13.36 -12.85 -6.91
C ASP A 23 12.48 -12.66 -8.15
N LEU A 24 12.62 -11.53 -8.85
CA LEU A 24 11.82 -11.18 -10.03
C LEU A 24 12.69 -11.02 -11.29
N ASN A 25 12.06 -11.28 -12.45
CA ASN A 25 12.65 -11.02 -13.76
C ASN A 25 11.63 -10.30 -14.67
N PRO A 26 11.89 -9.05 -15.12
CA PRO A 26 13.01 -8.20 -14.72
C PRO A 26 12.97 -7.85 -13.23
N ASN A 27 14.11 -7.57 -12.61
CA ASN A 27 14.20 -7.31 -11.16
C ASN A 27 13.87 -5.86 -10.77
N THR A 28 13.78 -4.95 -11.73
CA THR A 28 13.56 -3.52 -11.47
C THR A 28 12.13 -3.26 -11.01
N VAL A 29 11.99 -2.70 -9.82
CA VAL A 29 10.71 -2.25 -9.24
C VAL A 29 10.41 -0.81 -9.64
N HIS A 30 11.42 0.06 -9.56
CA HIS A 30 11.32 1.47 -9.93
C HIS A 30 12.73 2.03 -10.17
N GLN A 31 12.90 2.98 -11.06
CA GLN A 31 14.19 3.59 -11.35
C GLN A 31 14.00 5.08 -11.66
N ARG A 32 14.88 5.93 -11.10
CA ARG A 32 14.81 7.37 -11.24
C ARG A 32 16.20 7.98 -11.40
N ARG A 33 16.34 8.86 -12.40
CA ARG A 33 17.48 9.76 -12.60
C ARG A 33 16.95 11.19 -12.46
N GLU A 34 17.02 12.04 -13.48
CA GLU A 34 16.32 13.34 -13.51
C GLU A 34 14.79 13.19 -13.51
N GLY A 35 14.31 12.05 -14.01
CA GLY A 35 12.92 11.63 -13.99
C GLY A 35 12.81 10.11 -13.87
N ASP A 36 11.59 9.60 -13.89
CA ASP A 36 11.36 8.16 -13.84
C ASP A 36 11.81 7.51 -15.14
N ASN A 37 12.63 6.46 -15.04
CA ASN A 37 13.06 5.64 -16.16
C ASN A 37 12.46 4.24 -16.01
N LEU A 38 11.24 4.05 -16.51
CA LEU A 38 10.45 2.83 -16.26
C LEU A 38 10.47 1.82 -17.41
N HIS A 39 11.40 1.96 -18.37
CA HIS A 39 11.43 1.08 -19.55
C HIS A 39 11.60 -0.41 -19.19
N ASN A 40 12.44 -0.70 -18.20
CA ASN A 40 12.72 -2.06 -17.72
C ASN A 40 11.97 -2.39 -16.42
N GLN A 41 10.94 -1.63 -16.06
CA GLN A 41 10.15 -1.88 -14.86
C GLN A 41 9.41 -3.21 -15.00
N ASN A 42 9.43 -4.00 -13.93
CA ASN A 42 8.63 -5.21 -13.84
C ASN A 42 7.13 -4.88 -13.87
N GLU A 43 6.39 -5.56 -14.76
CA GLU A 43 4.96 -5.31 -15.01
C GLU A 43 4.08 -5.38 -13.75
N LEU A 44 4.49 -6.13 -12.72
CA LEU A 44 3.78 -6.20 -11.43
C LEU A 44 3.70 -4.86 -10.69
N PHE A 45 4.61 -3.91 -11.00
CA PHE A 45 4.75 -2.61 -10.32
C PHE A 45 4.31 -1.42 -11.16
N LYS A 46 3.91 -1.64 -12.41
CA LYS A 46 3.52 -0.59 -13.35
C LYS A 46 2.34 0.21 -12.84
N GLY A 47 2.48 1.54 -12.81
CA GLY A 47 1.47 2.46 -12.28
C GLY A 47 1.24 2.39 -10.77
N ARG A 48 2.01 1.56 -10.04
CA ARG A 48 1.84 1.34 -8.60
C ARG A 48 2.99 1.90 -7.78
N THR A 49 4.08 2.33 -8.41
CA THR A 49 5.26 2.85 -7.72
C THR A 49 5.52 4.31 -8.04
N SER A 50 6.04 5.05 -7.06
CA SER A 50 6.50 6.42 -7.25
C SER A 50 7.58 6.77 -6.24
N MET A 51 8.54 7.60 -6.64
CA MET A 51 9.49 8.28 -5.76
C MET A 51 9.17 9.78 -5.70
N ARG A 52 9.79 10.48 -4.75
CA ARG A 52 9.67 11.93 -4.68
C ARG A 52 10.29 12.60 -5.91
N PRO A 53 9.67 13.66 -6.48
CA PRO A 53 10.25 14.37 -7.62
C PRO A 53 11.63 14.95 -7.30
N ASP A 54 11.80 15.45 -6.08
CA ASP A 54 13.02 16.02 -5.49
C ASP A 54 13.92 14.98 -4.83
N ALA A 55 13.78 13.68 -5.15
CA ALA A 55 14.53 12.61 -4.47
C ALA A 55 16.05 12.81 -4.56
N LEU A 56 16.58 13.22 -5.71
CA LEU A 56 18.02 13.45 -5.89
C LEU A 56 18.52 14.67 -5.11
N ASP A 57 17.72 15.73 -5.00
CA ASP A 57 18.09 16.94 -4.26
C ASP A 57 18.01 16.73 -2.74
N SER A 58 17.01 15.96 -2.31
CA SER A 58 16.72 15.71 -0.89
C SER A 58 17.46 14.53 -0.29
N GLY A 59 17.98 13.61 -1.12
CA GLY A 59 18.56 12.33 -0.67
C GLY A 59 17.51 11.33 -0.17
N ASP A 60 16.22 11.67 -0.25
CA ASP A 60 15.11 10.81 0.13
C ASP A 60 14.70 9.92 -1.06
N PHE A 61 15.29 8.73 -1.08
CA PHE A 61 15.09 7.72 -2.12
C PHE A 61 13.95 6.75 -1.79
N SER A 62 13.07 7.11 -0.87
CA SER A 62 11.99 6.23 -0.43
C SER A 62 11.02 5.89 -1.56
N LEU A 63 10.62 4.62 -1.65
CA LEU A 63 9.67 4.13 -2.64
C LEU A 63 8.26 4.12 -2.06
N THR A 64 7.32 4.76 -2.73
CA THR A 64 5.89 4.58 -2.46
C THR A 64 5.34 3.45 -3.32
N LEU A 65 4.78 2.41 -2.70
CA LEU A 65 4.01 1.35 -3.35
C LEU A 65 2.52 1.49 -3.03
N ARG A 66 1.71 1.66 -4.08
CA ARG A 66 0.25 1.82 -4.04
C ARG A 66 -0.46 0.48 -4.12
N GLU A 67 -1.55 0.38 -3.38
CA GLU A 67 -2.41 -0.81 -3.32
C GLU A 67 -1.64 -2.13 -3.10
N PRO A 68 -0.91 -2.31 -1.99
CA PRO A 68 -0.08 -3.49 -1.77
C PRO A 68 -0.89 -4.79 -1.81
N LYS A 69 -0.34 -5.81 -2.47
CA LYS A 69 -0.87 -7.17 -2.60
C LYS A 69 0.02 -8.12 -1.82
N LEU A 70 -0.52 -9.29 -1.49
CA LEU A 70 0.21 -10.34 -0.76
C LEU A 70 1.49 -10.77 -1.49
N SER A 71 1.42 -10.87 -2.82
CA SER A 71 2.54 -11.15 -3.72
C SER A 71 3.64 -10.08 -3.70
N ASP A 72 3.34 -8.88 -3.22
CA ASP A 72 4.34 -7.82 -3.10
C ASP A 72 5.23 -8.03 -1.87
N SER A 73 4.92 -8.98 -0.98
CA SER A 73 5.82 -9.36 0.10
C SER A 73 7.15 -9.86 -0.47
N GLY A 74 8.26 -9.44 0.13
CA GLY A 74 9.59 -9.75 -0.35
C GLY A 74 10.65 -8.79 0.15
N ASN A 75 11.90 -9.03 -0.27
CA ASN A 75 13.03 -8.15 0.03
C ASN A 75 13.26 -7.17 -1.13
N TYR A 76 13.20 -5.88 -0.83
CA TYR A 76 13.41 -4.80 -1.78
C TYR A 76 14.77 -4.17 -1.53
N THR A 77 15.56 -3.99 -2.58
CA THR A 77 16.89 -3.39 -2.49
C THR A 77 16.88 -2.01 -3.13
N CYS A 78 17.32 -1.01 -2.37
CA CYS A 78 17.61 0.35 -2.85
C CYS A 78 19.10 0.44 -3.20
N SER A 79 19.40 0.94 -4.40
CA SER A 79 20.76 1.14 -4.88
C SER A 79 20.89 2.47 -5.64
N ILE A 80 22.12 2.96 -5.72
CA ILE A 80 22.52 4.03 -6.63
C ILE A 80 23.44 3.44 -7.69
N ILE A 81 23.30 3.90 -8.93
CA ILE A 81 24.15 3.53 -10.06
C ILE A 81 24.88 4.79 -10.50
N SER A 82 26.21 4.77 -10.43
CA SER A 82 27.12 5.82 -10.91
C SER A 82 28.19 5.18 -11.79
N ASP A 83 28.46 5.72 -12.97
CA ASP A 83 29.49 5.21 -13.90
C ASP A 83 29.47 3.67 -14.08
N GLU A 84 28.27 3.12 -14.20
CA GLU A 84 28.00 1.66 -14.32
C GLU A 84 28.23 0.82 -13.05
N GLU A 85 28.70 1.42 -11.95
CA GLU A 85 28.81 0.77 -10.65
C GLU A 85 27.51 0.90 -9.84
N GLU A 86 26.90 -0.24 -9.49
CA GLU A 86 25.70 -0.28 -8.65
C GLU A 86 26.09 -0.45 -7.17
N THR A 87 25.96 0.61 -6.39
CA THR A 87 26.17 0.60 -4.94
C THR A 87 24.85 0.43 -4.21
N LYS A 88 24.75 -0.66 -3.44
CA LYS A 88 23.59 -0.90 -2.57
C LYS A 88 23.57 0.07 -1.38
N LEU A 89 22.41 0.66 -1.12
CA LEU A 89 22.18 1.54 0.02
C LEU A 89 21.44 0.83 1.16
N SER A 90 20.37 0.10 0.86
CA SER A 90 19.56 -0.56 1.89
C SER A 90 18.77 -1.74 1.34
N ASP A 91 18.47 -2.71 2.22
CA ASP A 91 17.44 -3.72 1.99
C ASP A 91 16.25 -3.46 2.92
N VAL A 92 15.04 -3.59 2.38
CA VAL A 92 13.79 -3.43 3.12
C VAL A 92 12.91 -4.64 2.88
N GLN A 93 12.60 -5.36 3.95
CA GLN A 93 11.66 -6.47 3.90
C GLN A 93 10.22 -5.96 4.05
N LEU A 94 9.40 -6.17 3.01
CA LEU A 94 7.96 -5.88 3.05
C LEU A 94 7.20 -7.17 3.38
N HIS A 95 6.33 -7.11 4.40
CA HIS A 95 5.41 -8.19 4.74
C HIS A 95 3.97 -7.67 4.70
N VAL A 96 3.21 -8.09 3.70
CA VAL A 96 1.80 -7.76 3.55
C VAL A 96 0.97 -8.83 4.25
N LYS A 97 0.12 -8.43 5.21
CA LYS A 97 -0.71 -9.35 5.99
C LYS A 97 -2.03 -9.64 5.30
N GLU A 98 -2.47 -10.89 5.37
CA GLU A 98 -3.83 -11.29 5.01
C GLU A 98 -4.82 -10.90 6.12
N ILE A 99 -5.98 -10.40 5.72
CA ILE A 99 -7.14 -10.36 6.62
C ILE A 99 -7.76 -11.76 6.60
N PRO A 100 -7.87 -12.44 7.75
CA PRO A 100 -8.37 -13.80 7.76
C PRO A 100 -9.86 -13.84 7.43
N ILE A 101 -10.28 -14.86 6.67
CA ILE A 101 -11.66 -15.02 6.18
C ILE A 101 -12.68 -14.97 7.33
N TRP A 102 -12.36 -15.59 8.47
CA TRP A 102 -13.25 -15.60 9.63
C TRP A 102 -13.57 -14.19 10.14
N ALA A 103 -12.65 -13.24 10.02
CA ALA A 103 -12.89 -11.86 10.43
C ALA A 103 -13.92 -11.18 9.53
N ILE A 104 -13.89 -11.46 8.22
CA ILE A 104 -14.88 -10.97 7.25
C ILE A 104 -16.25 -11.59 7.57
N VAL A 105 -16.31 -12.90 7.79
CA VAL A 105 -17.57 -13.61 8.12
C VAL A 105 -18.18 -13.05 9.42
N LEU A 106 -17.35 -12.88 10.46
CA LEU A 106 -17.79 -12.29 11.72
C LEU A 106 -18.37 -10.87 11.52
N LEU A 107 -17.71 -10.05 10.71
CA LEU A 107 -18.17 -8.69 10.40
C LEU A 107 -19.53 -8.70 9.71
N VAL A 108 -19.73 -9.59 8.73
CA VAL A 108 -21.01 -9.78 8.05
C VAL A 108 -22.10 -10.24 9.02
N LEU A 109 -21.80 -11.20 9.89
CA LEU A 109 -22.75 -11.67 10.92
C LEU A 109 -23.15 -10.55 11.88
N LEU A 110 -22.19 -9.73 12.33
CA LEU A 110 -22.47 -8.58 13.20
C LEU A 110 -23.39 -7.57 12.50
N VAL A 111 -23.16 -7.27 11.23
CA VAL A 111 -24.02 -6.37 10.44
C VAL A 111 -25.44 -6.93 10.31
N LEU A 112 -25.60 -8.23 10.03
CA LEU A 112 -26.92 -8.88 9.94
C LEU A 112 -27.67 -8.83 11.28
N LEU A 113 -26.98 -9.08 12.40
CA LEU A 113 -27.57 -8.98 13.73
C LEU A 113 -28.04 -7.55 14.04
N LEU A 114 -27.24 -6.53 13.71
CA LEU A 114 -27.63 -5.12 13.90
C LEU A 114 -28.87 -4.74 13.06
N LEU A 115 -28.95 -5.22 11.81
CA LEU A 115 -30.13 -5.01 10.95
C LEU A 115 -31.37 -5.73 11.50
N ALA A 116 -31.23 -6.95 12.02
CA ALA A 116 -32.32 -7.68 12.63
C ALA A 116 -32.82 -7.01 13.93
N VAL A 117 -31.91 -6.55 14.79
CA VAL A 117 -32.24 -5.86 16.05
C VAL A 117 -32.90 -4.51 15.76
N SER A 118 -32.33 -3.71 14.85
CA SER A 118 -32.92 -2.42 14.47
C SER A 118 -34.27 -2.59 13.78
N GLY A 119 -34.43 -3.58 12.89
CA GLY A 119 -35.71 -3.93 12.27
C GLY A 119 -36.76 -4.35 13.30
N SER A 120 -36.37 -5.19 14.28
CA SER A 120 -37.25 -5.64 15.36
C SER A 120 -37.66 -4.48 16.28
N LEU A 121 -36.73 -3.61 16.65
CA LEU A 121 -37.00 -2.42 17.46
C LEU A 121 -37.94 -1.45 16.74
N LEU A 122 -37.69 -1.19 15.44
CA LEU A 122 -38.57 -0.37 14.60
C LEU A 122 -39.97 -0.98 14.49
N PHE A 123 -40.07 -2.30 14.35
CA PHE A 123 -41.34 -3.01 14.30
C PHE A 123 -42.10 -2.87 15.63
N HIS A 124 -41.43 -3.10 16.76
CA HIS A 124 -42.03 -2.95 18.09
C HIS A 124 -42.45 -1.51 18.37
N PHE A 125 -41.61 -0.53 18.04
CA PHE A 125 -41.93 0.90 18.17
C PHE A 125 -43.15 1.29 17.31
N ARG A 126 -43.24 0.78 16.07
CA ARG A 126 -44.43 0.96 15.22
C ARG A 126 -45.68 0.33 15.81
N GLN A 127 -45.59 -0.87 16.38
CA GLN A 127 -46.72 -1.52 17.06
C GLN A 127 -47.17 -0.71 18.28
N TYR A 128 -46.23 -0.26 19.11
CA TYR A 128 -46.50 0.59 20.26
C TYR A 128 -47.22 1.89 19.86
N LEU A 129 -46.76 2.57 18.81
CA LEU A 129 -47.42 3.76 18.28
C LEU A 129 -48.84 3.48 17.74
N LYS A 130 -49.06 2.34 17.07
CA LYS A 130 -50.41 1.95 16.62
C LYS A 130 -51.34 1.69 17.79
N LEU A 131 -50.87 1.00 18.83
CA LEU A 131 -51.65 0.71 20.03
C LEU A 131 -51.97 1.99 20.84
N GLY A 132 -51.01 2.90 20.96
CA GLY A 132 -51.20 4.21 21.60
C GLY A 132 -52.18 5.13 20.86
N LYS A 133 -52.33 4.98 19.54
CA LYS A 133 -53.40 5.67 18.77
C LYS A 133 -54.79 5.08 19.01
N PHE A 134 -54.89 3.82 19.40
CA PHE A 134 -56.17 3.14 19.69
C PHE A 134 -56.68 3.39 21.11
N LEU A 135 -55.78 3.79 22.02
CA LEU A 135 -56.07 4.03 23.44
C LEU A 135 -56.22 5.53 23.81
N LYS A 136 -56.25 6.43 22.81
CA LYS A 136 -56.63 7.83 23.03
C LYS A 136 -58.14 7.98 22.77
N PRO A 137 -58.94 8.44 23.75
CA PRO A 137 -60.40 8.59 23.62
C PRO A 137 -60.79 9.68 22.62
#